data_AF-A0A3C1DVA3-F1
#
_entry.id   AF-A0A3C1DVA3-F1
#
_cell.length_a   1.000
_cell.length_b   1.000
_cell.length_c   1.000
_cell.angle_alpha   90.00
_cell.angle_beta   90.00
_cell.angle_gamma   90.00
#
_symmetry.space_group_name_H-M   'P 1'
#
loop_
_entity.id
_entity.type
_entity.pdbx_description
1 polymer ?
#
loop_
_entity_poly.entity_id
_entity_poly.type
_entity_poly.pdbx_seq_one_letter_code
_entity_poly.pdbx_strand_id
1 'polypeptide(L)'
;MTAVQAPAQITGGPQQSVRRVIVFTLLFAMVVISANGVSGLLGRLLDAANYRLAANDVTSLALSLAFSLIAGPLAAVLWWILWRRLAIQAERASLSWGLYLAAMSTVALVSLSTGLLQAASSGIRSDWRPYSLGSGLAWATVWVWHRWMSTHAEKSPTVLVGVVPVLGALFGLVIGVGGAVTALGIVLDAAVRGITSSSSVDVGEPWWRSALQGLVWAAGGAVVWWWCWIHDGAHSVRSAFASVVLVFVTGFAAVILALGGVASALFMLLREWLDRTQPTSAILDRFGAAIAAAAIGTLVWIYYRAWVTAASETTRTANRLVMCGVALAASASGVGVIVNSILAAIGTPLAESGTRTLLLGGISALVVGAPVWWVVWRPADRVPPQESASTARRVYLIVVFGVSAVVALITLLVIGYRIFEFTLGSVTGQSLLDRMRAPLGLLLATGLAAGYHFTVWRRDRAVAPVTLRAARTIGRVILVTGLDPDPLRRAIDAATGAAVTVWA
;
A
#
# COMPACT_ATOMS: atom_id res chain seq x y z
N MET A 1 -42.88 0.76 -43.31
CA MET A 1 -41.54 0.98 -42.73
C MET A 1 -41.71 1.42 -41.30
N THR A 2 -41.61 0.47 -40.37
CA THR A 2 -41.71 0.67 -38.92
C THR A 2 -40.37 1.20 -38.39
N ALA A 3 -40.39 2.43 -37.88
CA ALA A 3 -39.23 3.05 -37.25
C ALA A 3 -38.88 2.29 -35.96
N VAL A 4 -37.70 1.68 -35.93
CA VAL A 4 -37.10 1.08 -34.75
C VAL A 4 -36.69 2.21 -33.81
N GLN A 5 -37.45 2.41 -32.73
CA GLN A 5 -37.02 3.27 -31.62
C GLN A 5 -35.80 2.65 -30.95
N ALA A 6 -34.68 3.37 -30.97
CA ALA A 6 -33.52 3.05 -30.16
C ALA A 6 -33.88 3.13 -28.66
N PRO A 7 -33.37 2.22 -27.81
CA PRO A 7 -33.68 2.24 -26.39
C PRO A 7 -33.08 3.51 -25.76
N ALA A 8 -33.95 4.35 -25.19
CA ALA A 8 -33.56 5.48 -24.39
C ALA A 8 -32.72 4.99 -23.19
N GLN A 9 -31.44 5.38 -23.17
CA GLN A 9 -30.61 5.24 -21.97
C GLN A 9 -31.19 6.14 -20.88
N ILE A 10 -31.95 5.57 -19.96
CA ILE A 10 -32.38 6.24 -18.74
C ILE A 10 -31.16 6.35 -17.82
N THR A 11 -30.33 7.37 -18.03
CA THR A 11 -29.38 7.83 -17.02
C THR A 11 -30.18 8.47 -15.89
N GLY A 12 -30.30 7.76 -14.77
CA GLY A 12 -30.95 8.29 -13.56
C GLY A 12 -30.32 9.61 -13.15
N GLY A 13 -31.15 10.63 -12.89
CA GLY A 13 -30.67 11.98 -12.61
C GLY A 13 -29.78 12.08 -11.35
N PRO A 14 -29.00 13.18 -11.20
CA PRO A 14 -28.06 13.38 -10.08
C PRO A 14 -28.68 13.20 -8.69
N GLN A 15 -29.97 13.53 -8.55
CA GLN A 15 -30.69 13.36 -7.28
C GLN A 15 -30.88 11.88 -6.89
N GLN A 16 -31.06 10.99 -7.87
CA GLN A 16 -31.22 9.56 -7.62
C GLN A 16 -29.91 8.90 -7.19
N SER A 17 -28.78 9.31 -7.77
CA SER A 17 -27.46 8.80 -7.37
C SER A 17 -27.09 9.27 -5.96
N VAL A 18 -27.32 10.55 -5.62
CA VAL A 18 -27.09 11.08 -4.27
C VAL A 18 -27.94 10.35 -3.23
N ARG A 19 -29.23 10.15 -3.51
CA ARG A 19 -30.12 9.39 -2.62
C ARG A 19 -29.59 7.97 -2.36
N ARG A 20 -29.13 7.26 -3.40
CA ARG A 20 -28.57 5.90 -3.27
C ARG A 20 -27.33 5.89 -2.37
N VAL A 21 -26.41 6.85 -2.58
CA VAL A 21 -25.20 6.96 -1.74
C VAL A 21 -25.58 7.13 -0.27
N ILE A 22 -26.48 8.07 0.06
CA ILE A 22 -26.92 8.31 1.44
C ILE A 22 -27.50 7.04 2.06
N VAL A 23 -28.38 6.35 1.34
CA VAL A 23 -29.06 5.15 1.87
C VAL A 23 -28.08 4.00 2.10
N PHE A 24 -27.12 3.78 1.19
CA PHE A 24 -26.09 2.75 1.39
C PHE A 24 -25.08 3.12 2.49
N THR A 25 -24.75 4.41 2.64
CA THR A 25 -23.93 4.89 3.77
C THR A 25 -24.65 4.69 5.09
N LEU A 26 -25.95 4.98 5.15
CA LEU A 26 -26.78 4.73 6.33
C LEU A 26 -26.82 3.24 6.67
N LEU A 27 -27.03 2.37 5.66
CA LEU A 27 -27.01 0.92 5.87
C LEU A 27 -25.65 0.46 6.40
N PHE A 28 -24.55 0.93 5.80
CA PHE A 28 -23.20 0.61 6.26
C PHE A 28 -23.00 1.00 7.72
N ALA A 29 -23.32 2.23 8.10
CA ALA A 29 -23.19 2.70 9.48
C ALA A 29 -24.03 1.84 10.44
N MET A 30 -25.26 1.52 10.07
CA MET A 30 -26.16 0.75 10.91
C MET A 30 -25.68 -0.69 11.13
N VAL A 31 -25.15 -1.34 10.08
CA VAL A 31 -24.55 -2.67 10.18
C VAL A 31 -23.31 -2.65 11.07
N VAL A 32 -22.43 -1.64 10.92
CA VAL A 32 -21.24 -1.49 11.75
C VAL A 32 -21.60 -1.29 13.23
N ILE A 33 -22.56 -0.41 13.52
CA ILE A 33 -23.03 -0.14 14.89
C ILE A 33 -23.62 -1.43 15.48
N SER A 34 -24.51 -2.10 14.76
CA SER A 34 -25.12 -3.37 15.19
C SER A 34 -24.07 -4.44 15.46
N ALA A 35 -23.11 -4.63 14.55
CA ALA A 35 -22.03 -5.60 14.70
C ALA A 35 -21.20 -5.33 15.95
N ASN A 36 -20.81 -4.08 16.21
CA ASN A 36 -20.10 -3.70 17.44
C ASN A 36 -20.92 -3.95 18.71
N GLY A 37 -22.23 -3.69 18.68
CA GLY A 37 -23.13 -4.04 19.77
C GLY A 37 -23.13 -5.55 20.06
N VAL A 38 -23.28 -6.36 18.99
CA VAL A 38 -23.30 -7.83 19.11
C VAL A 38 -21.94 -8.35 19.59
N SER A 39 -20.83 -7.80 19.11
CA SER A 39 -19.48 -8.10 19.59
C SER A 39 -19.36 -7.91 21.10
N GLY A 40 -19.89 -6.80 21.63
CA GLY A 40 -19.90 -6.52 23.07
C GLY A 40 -20.77 -7.50 23.85
N LEU A 41 -21.96 -7.85 23.35
CA LEU A 41 -22.84 -8.82 24.00
C LEU A 41 -22.23 -10.23 24.01
N LEU A 42 -21.70 -10.69 22.87
CA LEU A 42 -21.01 -11.98 22.77
C LEU A 42 -19.75 -12.01 23.63
N GLY A 43 -18.97 -10.92 23.66
CA GLY A 43 -17.80 -10.82 24.52
C GLY A 43 -18.14 -11.01 25.99
N ARG A 44 -19.24 -10.43 26.47
CA ARG A 44 -19.70 -10.63 27.86
C ARG A 44 -20.28 -12.03 28.11
N LEU A 45 -21.01 -12.57 27.14
CA LEU A 45 -21.53 -13.95 27.23
C LEU A 45 -20.38 -14.96 27.37
N LEU A 46 -19.29 -14.76 26.64
CA LEU A 46 -18.08 -15.59 26.69
C LEU A 46 -17.23 -15.38 27.96
N ASP A 47 -17.44 -14.27 28.67
CA ASP A 47 -16.79 -13.97 29.95
C ASP A 47 -17.69 -14.24 31.17
N ALA A 48 -18.88 -14.82 30.96
CA ALA A 48 -19.89 -15.04 31.99
C ALA A 48 -19.40 -15.94 33.16
N ALA A 49 -18.35 -16.74 32.94
CA ALA A 49 -17.72 -17.54 33.98
C ALA A 49 -16.86 -16.73 34.96
N ASN A 50 -16.31 -15.59 34.53
CA ASN A 50 -15.39 -14.75 35.31
C ASN A 50 -16.03 -13.44 35.80
N TYR A 51 -17.13 -13.00 35.20
CA TYR A 51 -17.81 -11.74 35.52
C TYR A 51 -19.30 -11.95 35.85
N ARG A 52 -19.76 -11.35 36.96
CA ARG A 52 -21.20 -11.13 37.17
C ARG A 52 -21.69 -10.11 36.14
N LEU A 53 -22.46 -10.56 35.15
CA LEU A 53 -22.82 -9.83 33.92
C LEU A 53 -23.37 -8.39 34.09
N ALA A 54 -23.84 -8.00 35.27
CA ALA A 54 -24.48 -6.70 35.52
C ALA A 54 -23.80 -5.84 36.61
N ALA A 55 -22.80 -6.33 37.34
CA ALA A 55 -22.30 -5.65 38.55
C ALA A 55 -21.19 -4.62 38.29
N ASN A 56 -20.40 -4.79 37.22
CA ASN A 56 -19.12 -4.08 37.08
C ASN A 56 -19.07 -3.05 35.92
N ASP A 57 -20.00 -3.09 34.95
CA ASP A 57 -19.97 -2.18 33.78
C ASP A 57 -21.35 -2.03 33.08
N VAL A 58 -22.27 -1.32 33.74
CA VAL A 58 -23.64 -1.07 33.24
C VAL A 58 -23.64 -0.19 31.99
N THR A 59 -22.74 0.79 31.92
CA THR A 59 -22.66 1.75 30.80
C THR A 59 -22.32 1.05 29.49
N SER A 60 -21.30 0.19 29.49
CA SER A 60 -20.92 -0.50 28.26
C SER A 60 -21.94 -1.56 27.85
N LEU A 61 -22.64 -2.19 28.83
CA LEU A 61 -23.75 -3.11 28.56
C LEU A 61 -24.92 -2.39 27.90
N ALA A 62 -25.34 -1.26 28.46
CA ALA A 62 -26.41 -0.42 27.91
C ALA A 62 -26.07 0.03 26.48
N LEU A 63 -24.81 0.41 26.23
CA LEU A 63 -24.33 0.77 24.90
C LEU A 63 -24.41 -0.42 23.91
N SER A 64 -23.94 -1.60 24.32
CA SER A 64 -24.01 -2.81 23.48
C SER A 64 -25.46 -3.21 23.16
N LEU A 65 -26.36 -3.13 24.15
CA LEU A 65 -27.79 -3.37 23.96
C LEU A 65 -28.42 -2.35 23.02
N ALA A 66 -28.16 -1.04 23.22
CA ALA A 66 -28.69 0.01 22.34
C ALA A 66 -28.23 -0.19 20.89
N PHE A 67 -26.94 -0.47 20.69
CA PHE A 67 -26.37 -0.72 19.36
C PHE A 67 -26.98 -1.96 18.70
N SER A 68 -27.15 -3.07 19.41
CA SER A 68 -27.73 -4.28 18.83
C SER A 68 -29.24 -4.17 18.59
N LEU A 69 -29.99 -3.67 19.58
CA LEU A 69 -31.46 -3.70 19.58
C LEU A 69 -32.10 -2.54 18.82
N ILE A 70 -31.39 -1.43 18.62
CA ILE A 70 -31.88 -0.30 17.82
C ILE A 70 -31.29 -0.39 16.40
N ALA A 71 -29.96 -0.44 16.27
CA ALA A 71 -29.33 -0.41 14.96
C ALA A 71 -29.57 -1.72 14.18
N GLY A 72 -29.54 -2.88 14.84
CA GLY A 72 -29.74 -4.19 14.19
C GLY A 72 -31.06 -4.31 13.43
N PRO A 73 -32.22 -4.11 14.07
CA PRO A 73 -33.51 -4.16 13.41
C PRO A 73 -33.65 -3.10 12.31
N LEU A 74 -33.17 -1.88 12.56
CA LEU A 74 -33.24 -0.80 11.57
C LEU A 74 -32.37 -1.11 10.34
N ALA A 75 -31.19 -1.71 10.53
CA ALA A 75 -30.34 -2.20 9.44
C ALA A 75 -31.04 -3.31 8.66
N ALA A 76 -31.69 -4.26 9.34
CA ALA A 76 -32.40 -5.35 8.70
C ALA A 76 -33.58 -4.85 7.84
N VAL A 77 -34.37 -3.91 8.35
CA VAL A 77 -35.47 -3.27 7.60
C VAL A 77 -34.93 -2.52 6.38
N LEU A 78 -33.89 -1.70 6.56
CA LEU A 78 -33.29 -0.94 5.47
C LEU A 78 -32.70 -1.85 4.39
N TRP A 79 -31.96 -2.89 4.82
CA TRP A 79 -31.43 -3.93 3.95
C TRP A 79 -32.55 -4.63 3.18
N TRP A 80 -33.61 -5.05 3.85
CA TRP A 80 -34.74 -5.74 3.22
C TRP A 80 -35.38 -4.90 2.10
N ILE A 81 -35.61 -3.61 2.36
CA ILE A 81 -36.16 -2.67 1.37
C ILE A 81 -35.25 -2.55 0.15
N LEU A 82 -33.93 -2.41 0.37
CA LEU A 82 -32.95 -2.33 -0.71
C LEU A 82 -32.84 -3.65 -1.49
N TRP A 83 -32.81 -4.78 -0.78
CA TRP A 83 -32.68 -6.13 -1.33
C TRP A 83 -33.83 -6.51 -2.27
N ARG A 84 -35.04 -6.00 -1.99
CA ARG A 84 -36.19 -6.18 -2.89
C ARG A 84 -36.04 -5.38 -4.19
N ARG A 85 -35.39 -4.21 -4.17
CA ARG A 85 -35.19 -3.35 -5.35
C ARG A 85 -34.05 -3.81 -6.25
N LEU A 86 -33.06 -4.53 -5.69
CA LEU A 86 -31.87 -5.00 -6.39
C LEU A 86 -32.12 -6.06 -7.48
N ALA A 87 -33.34 -6.56 -7.65
CA ALA A 87 -33.70 -7.37 -8.82
C ALA A 87 -33.70 -6.56 -10.13
N ILE A 88 -33.81 -5.22 -10.04
CA ILE A 88 -33.85 -4.32 -11.20
C ILE A 88 -32.41 -4.08 -11.69
N GLN A 89 -32.16 -4.26 -13.00
CA GLN A 89 -30.81 -4.15 -13.58
C GLN A 89 -30.13 -2.79 -13.35
N ALA A 90 -30.89 -1.69 -13.37
CA ALA A 90 -30.39 -0.34 -13.08
C ALA A 90 -29.93 -0.14 -11.62
N GLU A 91 -30.42 -0.97 -10.69
CA GLU A 91 -29.97 -0.98 -9.29
C GLU A 91 -28.70 -1.85 -9.14
N ARG A 92 -28.63 -3.00 -9.84
CA ARG A 92 -27.45 -3.88 -9.84
C ARG A 92 -26.20 -3.23 -10.46
N ALA A 93 -26.40 -2.43 -11.50
CA ALA A 93 -25.34 -1.66 -12.14
C ALA A 93 -24.95 -0.38 -11.37
N SER A 94 -25.58 -0.12 -10.22
CA SER A 94 -25.25 1.04 -9.42
C SER A 94 -23.87 0.91 -8.78
N LEU A 95 -23.03 1.94 -8.99
CA LEU A 95 -21.72 2.05 -8.34
C LEU A 95 -21.84 1.99 -6.81
N SER A 96 -22.87 2.60 -6.23
CA SER A 96 -23.11 2.64 -4.79
C SER A 96 -23.30 1.24 -4.19
N TRP A 97 -23.97 0.33 -4.92
CA TRP A 97 -24.16 -1.05 -4.49
C TRP A 97 -22.84 -1.83 -4.47
N GLY A 98 -22.05 -1.72 -5.56
CA GLY A 98 -20.72 -2.32 -5.64
C GLY A 98 -19.77 -1.79 -4.56
N LEU A 99 -19.77 -0.47 -4.31
CA LEU A 99 -18.96 0.16 -3.26
C LEU A 99 -19.40 -0.26 -1.86
N TYR A 100 -20.71 -0.33 -1.58
CA TYR A 100 -21.23 -0.81 -0.31
C TYR A 100 -20.75 -2.23 -0.02
N LEU A 101 -20.95 -3.16 -0.98
CA LEU A 101 -20.53 -4.54 -0.80
C LEU A 101 -19.02 -4.67 -0.63
N ALA A 102 -18.24 -3.91 -1.41
CA ALA A 102 -16.79 -3.94 -1.29
C ALA A 102 -16.31 -3.41 0.06
N ALA A 103 -16.82 -2.27 0.50
CA ALA A 103 -16.47 -1.69 1.80
C ALA A 103 -16.89 -2.62 2.95
N MET A 104 -18.16 -3.07 2.95
CA MET A 104 -18.70 -3.88 4.04
C MET A 104 -18.04 -5.26 4.12
N SER A 105 -17.80 -5.92 2.98
CA SER A 105 -17.09 -7.21 2.97
C SER A 105 -15.64 -7.07 3.41
N THR A 106 -14.97 -5.98 3.04
CA THR A 106 -13.59 -5.70 3.48
C THR A 106 -13.53 -5.46 4.98
N VAL A 107 -14.38 -4.57 5.51
CA VAL A 107 -14.45 -4.28 6.95
C VAL A 107 -14.79 -5.55 7.73
N ALA A 108 -15.78 -6.31 7.29
CA ALA A 108 -16.17 -7.54 7.95
C ALA A 108 -15.05 -8.59 7.92
N LEU A 109 -14.32 -8.74 6.80
CA LEU A 109 -13.18 -9.65 6.72
C LEU A 109 -12.03 -9.22 7.63
N VAL A 110 -11.72 -7.92 7.69
CA VAL A 110 -10.69 -7.36 8.56
C VAL A 110 -11.06 -7.62 10.02
N SER A 111 -12.25 -7.21 10.45
CA SER A 111 -12.69 -7.35 11.84
C SER A 111 -12.83 -8.81 12.27
N LEU A 112 -13.36 -9.68 11.39
CA LEU A 112 -13.40 -11.13 11.59
C LEU A 112 -12.00 -11.69 11.83
N SER A 113 -11.09 -11.45 10.89
CA SER A 113 -9.74 -12.02 10.94
C SER A 113 -8.96 -11.50 12.14
N THR A 114 -8.96 -10.18 12.38
CA THR A 114 -8.27 -9.58 13.52
C THR A 114 -8.84 -10.06 14.86
N GLY A 115 -10.17 -10.20 14.99
CA GLY A 115 -10.82 -10.69 16.21
C GLY A 115 -10.43 -12.14 16.53
N LEU A 116 -10.54 -13.03 15.54
CA LEU A 116 -10.19 -14.44 15.71
C LEU A 116 -8.69 -14.66 15.93
N LEU A 117 -7.84 -13.96 15.18
CA LEU A 117 -6.39 -14.06 15.34
C LEU A 117 -5.91 -13.50 16.67
N GLN A 118 -6.54 -12.43 17.18
CA GLN A 118 -6.22 -11.95 18.53
C GLN A 118 -6.70 -12.87 19.64
N ALA A 119 -7.87 -13.50 19.49
CA ALA A 119 -8.32 -14.49 20.46
C ALA A 119 -7.38 -15.72 20.48
N ALA A 120 -6.95 -16.18 19.31
CA ALA A 120 -6.01 -17.29 19.18
C ALA A 120 -4.61 -16.93 19.72
N SER A 121 -4.10 -15.73 19.41
CA SER A 121 -2.77 -15.27 19.85
C SER A 121 -2.71 -15.05 21.37
N SER A 122 -3.79 -14.53 21.98
CA SER A 122 -3.85 -14.29 23.42
C SER A 122 -3.97 -15.59 24.22
N GLY A 123 -4.63 -16.61 23.64
CA GLY A 123 -4.68 -17.96 24.21
C GLY A 123 -3.29 -18.58 24.44
N ILE A 124 -2.28 -18.23 23.63
CA ILE A 124 -0.89 -18.70 23.79
C ILE A 124 -0.26 -18.19 25.10
N ARG A 125 -0.67 -16.99 25.56
CA ARG A 125 -0.23 -16.41 26.84
C ARG A 125 -1.06 -16.84 28.03
N SER A 126 -2.08 -17.68 27.81
CA SER A 126 -3.15 -17.92 28.78
C SER A 126 -3.91 -16.64 29.16
N ASP A 127 -3.83 -15.60 28.32
CA ASP A 127 -4.57 -14.36 28.46
C ASP A 127 -5.91 -14.51 27.74
N TRP A 128 -6.96 -14.88 28.48
CA TRP A 128 -8.30 -14.98 27.91
C TRP A 128 -8.83 -13.60 27.51
N ARG A 129 -9.12 -13.40 26.21
CA ARG A 129 -9.68 -12.16 25.66
C ARG A 129 -11.05 -12.41 25.01
N PRO A 130 -12.12 -12.55 25.80
CA PRO A 130 -13.43 -12.97 25.31
C PRO A 130 -14.06 -11.97 24.34
N TYR A 131 -13.80 -10.67 24.51
CA TYR A 131 -14.25 -9.63 23.57
C TYR A 131 -13.68 -9.84 22.15
N SER A 132 -12.42 -10.26 22.01
CA SER A 132 -11.81 -10.50 20.70
C SER A 132 -12.50 -11.66 19.97
N LEU A 133 -12.82 -12.73 20.69
CA LEU A 133 -13.56 -13.86 20.13
C LEU A 133 -15.01 -13.47 19.79
N GLY A 134 -15.70 -12.78 20.70
CA GLY A 134 -17.05 -12.27 20.47
C GLY A 134 -17.13 -11.34 19.25
N SER A 135 -16.13 -10.48 19.09
CA SER A 135 -15.98 -9.62 17.90
C SER A 135 -15.77 -10.45 16.63
N GLY A 136 -14.83 -11.40 16.64
CA GLY A 136 -14.60 -12.30 15.52
C GLY A 136 -15.89 -13.01 15.08
N LEU A 137 -16.65 -13.56 16.03
CA LEU A 137 -17.91 -14.25 15.75
C LEU A 137 -19.00 -13.33 15.21
N ALA A 138 -19.19 -12.14 15.81
CA ALA A 138 -20.17 -11.17 15.31
C ALA A 138 -19.85 -10.76 13.86
N TRP A 139 -18.60 -10.41 13.58
CA TRP A 139 -18.16 -10.03 12.24
C TRP A 139 -18.15 -11.20 11.26
N ALA A 140 -18.01 -12.45 11.73
CA ALA A 140 -18.19 -13.65 10.89
C ALA A 140 -19.59 -13.71 10.30
N THR A 141 -20.63 -13.45 11.10
CA THR A 141 -22.01 -13.46 10.62
C THR A 141 -22.24 -12.41 9.54
N VAL A 142 -21.70 -11.19 9.75
CA VAL A 142 -21.76 -10.09 8.78
C VAL A 142 -21.03 -10.47 7.51
N TRP A 143 -19.82 -11.04 7.61
CA TRP A 143 -19.03 -11.44 6.45
C TRP A 143 -19.70 -12.53 5.63
N VAL A 144 -20.20 -13.60 6.26
CA VAL A 144 -20.92 -14.68 5.58
C VAL A 144 -22.17 -14.15 4.87
N TRP A 145 -22.93 -13.28 5.52
CA TRP A 145 -24.12 -12.66 4.95
C TRP A 145 -23.80 -11.80 3.71
N HIS A 146 -22.76 -10.97 3.78
CA HIS A 146 -22.34 -10.15 2.64
C HIS A 146 -21.69 -10.96 1.53
N ARG A 147 -21.00 -12.07 1.86
CA ARG A 147 -20.49 -13.01 0.87
C ARG A 147 -21.62 -13.66 0.08
N TRP A 148 -22.65 -14.14 0.78
CA TRP A 148 -23.88 -14.67 0.17
C TRP A 148 -24.57 -13.64 -0.74
N MET A 149 -24.62 -12.37 -0.35
CA MET A 149 -25.14 -11.31 -1.23
C MET A 149 -24.27 -11.08 -2.46
N SER A 150 -22.95 -11.17 -2.32
CA SER A 150 -22.02 -10.94 -3.43
C SER A 150 -22.10 -12.04 -4.51
N THR A 151 -22.44 -13.27 -4.12
CA THR A 151 -22.53 -14.43 -5.02
C THR A 151 -23.95 -14.71 -5.52
N HIS A 152 -24.93 -13.91 -5.11
CA HIS A 152 -26.32 -14.07 -5.53
C HIS A 152 -26.48 -13.95 -7.06
N ALA A 153 -27.07 -14.96 -7.70
CA ALA A 153 -27.22 -15.02 -9.16
C ALA A 153 -27.93 -13.79 -9.75
N GLU A 154 -29.00 -13.35 -9.10
CA GLU A 154 -29.89 -12.30 -9.64
C GLU A 154 -29.64 -10.91 -9.07
N LYS A 155 -28.90 -10.78 -7.96
CA LYS A 155 -28.77 -9.52 -7.21
C LYS A 155 -27.32 -9.10 -6.96
N SER A 156 -26.37 -9.90 -7.41
CA SER A 156 -24.94 -9.55 -7.38
C SER A 156 -24.68 -8.24 -8.13
N PRO A 157 -23.72 -7.42 -7.63
CA PRO A 157 -23.29 -6.23 -8.32
C PRO A 157 -22.65 -6.60 -9.66
N THR A 158 -22.85 -5.77 -10.68
CA THR A 158 -22.20 -5.97 -12.00
C THR A 158 -20.98 -5.08 -12.19
N VAL A 159 -20.77 -4.13 -11.27
CA VAL A 159 -19.66 -3.16 -11.27
C VAL A 159 -18.78 -3.42 -10.05
N LEU A 160 -17.45 -3.29 -10.18
CA LEU A 160 -16.45 -3.53 -9.11
C LEU A 160 -16.39 -4.97 -8.56
N VAL A 161 -16.89 -5.98 -9.29
CA VAL A 161 -16.94 -7.40 -8.86
C VAL A 161 -15.58 -7.93 -8.36
N GLY A 162 -14.50 -7.56 -9.05
CA GLY A 162 -13.14 -8.01 -8.72
C GLY A 162 -12.46 -7.27 -7.56
N VAL A 163 -13.06 -6.23 -6.98
CA VAL A 163 -12.41 -5.42 -5.94
C VAL A 163 -12.35 -6.18 -4.61
N VAL A 164 -13.40 -6.89 -4.24
CA VAL A 164 -13.48 -7.59 -2.94
C VAL A 164 -12.42 -8.69 -2.81
N PRO A 165 -12.26 -9.61 -3.80
CA PRO A 165 -11.24 -10.65 -3.71
C PRO A 165 -9.81 -10.05 -3.71
N VAL A 166 -9.58 -8.98 -4.48
CA VAL A 166 -8.26 -8.32 -4.55
C VAL A 166 -7.91 -7.64 -3.22
N LEU A 167 -8.85 -6.91 -2.60
CA LEU A 167 -8.65 -6.30 -1.28
C LEU A 167 -8.46 -7.35 -0.18
N GLY A 168 -9.26 -8.42 -0.20
CA GLY A 168 -9.11 -9.52 0.75
C GLY A 168 -7.76 -10.23 0.63
N ALA A 169 -7.30 -10.47 -0.61
CA ALA A 169 -5.98 -11.04 -0.87
C ALA A 169 -4.86 -10.10 -0.40
N LEU A 170 -4.96 -8.80 -0.67
CA LEU A 170 -3.99 -7.81 -0.20
C LEU A 170 -3.93 -7.77 1.32
N PHE A 171 -5.08 -7.75 2.00
CA PHE A 171 -5.15 -7.76 3.46
C PHE A 171 -4.53 -9.04 4.05
N GLY A 172 -4.92 -10.21 3.55
CA GLY A 172 -4.35 -11.48 3.97
C GLY A 172 -2.83 -11.53 3.77
N LEU A 173 -2.34 -11.04 2.64
CA LEU A 173 -0.90 -10.96 2.35
C LEU A 173 -0.18 -10.07 3.36
N VAL A 174 -0.69 -8.86 3.64
CA VAL A 174 -0.07 -7.92 4.59
C VAL A 174 0.03 -8.53 5.99
N ILE A 175 -1.06 -9.13 6.47
CA ILE A 175 -1.09 -9.79 7.77
C ILE A 175 -0.16 -11.02 7.79
N GLY A 176 -0.21 -11.85 6.76
CA GLY A 176 0.59 -13.06 6.65
C GLY A 176 2.09 -12.77 6.60
N VAL A 177 2.49 -11.78 5.80
CA VAL A 177 3.88 -11.30 5.69
C VAL A 177 4.35 -10.70 7.00
N GLY A 178 3.56 -9.83 7.64
CA GLY A 178 3.91 -9.24 8.93
C GLY A 178 4.10 -10.28 10.03
N GLY A 179 3.18 -11.25 10.11
CA GLY A 179 3.29 -12.39 11.03
C GLY A 179 4.51 -13.26 10.74
N ALA A 180 4.79 -13.56 9.46
CA ALA A 180 5.93 -14.39 9.05
C ALA A 180 7.27 -13.72 9.36
N VAL A 181 7.41 -12.41 9.07
CA VAL A 181 8.61 -11.63 9.41
C VAL A 181 8.82 -11.60 10.92
N THR A 182 7.74 -11.41 11.70
CA THR A 182 7.82 -11.40 13.16
C THR A 182 8.23 -12.76 13.72
N ALA A 183 7.56 -13.84 13.30
CA ALA A 183 7.83 -15.20 13.77
C ALA A 183 9.26 -15.64 13.43
N LEU A 184 9.64 -15.52 12.15
CA LEU A 184 10.97 -15.89 11.69
C LEU A 184 12.05 -14.98 12.31
N GLY A 185 11.76 -13.68 12.45
CA GLY A 185 12.65 -12.73 13.10
C GLY A 185 12.96 -13.13 14.54
N ILE A 186 11.94 -13.42 15.34
CA ILE A 186 12.12 -13.86 16.74
C ILE A 186 12.94 -15.14 16.83
N VAL A 187 12.67 -16.12 15.96
CA VAL A 187 13.42 -17.40 15.92
C VAL A 187 14.89 -17.15 15.58
N LEU A 188 15.16 -16.32 14.57
CA LEU A 188 16.53 -15.98 14.18
C LEU A 188 17.24 -15.14 15.25
N ASP A 189 16.57 -14.17 15.86
CA ASP A 189 17.12 -13.36 16.96
C ASP A 189 17.45 -14.24 18.18
N ALA A 190 16.60 -15.23 18.49
CA ALA A 190 16.88 -16.20 19.55
C ALA A 190 18.12 -17.06 19.22
N ALA A 191 18.28 -17.49 17.96
CA ALA A 191 19.46 -18.22 17.52
C ALA A 191 20.74 -17.37 17.61
N VAL A 192 20.68 -16.10 17.19
CA VAL A 192 21.80 -15.15 17.29
C VAL A 192 22.17 -14.88 18.75
N ARG A 193 21.19 -14.69 19.64
CA ARG A 193 21.44 -14.54 21.08
C ARG A 193 22.10 -15.77 21.69
N GLY A 194 21.64 -16.97 21.31
CA GLY A 194 22.25 -18.22 21.77
C GLY A 194 23.72 -18.39 21.38
N ILE A 195 24.12 -17.87 20.21
CA ILE A 195 25.53 -17.89 19.76
C ILE A 195 26.35 -16.82 20.49
N THR A 196 25.76 -15.65 20.74
CA THR A 196 26.48 -14.47 21.25
C THR A 196 26.51 -14.34 22.78
N SER A 197 25.62 -15.05 23.48
CA SER A 197 25.42 -14.91 24.93
C SER A 197 25.54 -16.28 25.60
N SER A 198 26.70 -16.56 26.20
CA SER A 198 26.99 -17.88 26.80
C SER A 198 26.34 -18.11 28.18
N SER A 199 25.67 -17.11 28.76
CA SER A 199 25.37 -17.13 30.22
C SER A 199 24.21 -16.27 30.71
N SER A 200 23.28 -15.85 29.85
CA SER A 200 22.06 -15.16 30.30
C SER A 200 20.89 -16.14 30.39
N VAL A 201 20.51 -16.52 31.61
CA VAL A 201 19.18 -17.08 31.89
C VAL A 201 18.17 -15.99 31.53
N ASP A 202 17.36 -16.22 30.49
CA ASP A 202 16.31 -15.29 30.06
C ASP A 202 15.28 -15.13 31.20
N VAL A 203 15.39 -14.04 31.96
CA VAL A 203 14.39 -13.66 32.96
C VAL A 203 13.25 -12.96 32.21
N GLY A 204 12.23 -13.72 31.82
CA GLY A 204 11.10 -13.20 31.07
C GLY A 204 10.19 -14.28 30.48
N GLU A 205 9.24 -13.86 29.63
CA GLU A 205 8.44 -14.80 28.86
C GLU A 205 9.29 -15.54 27.81
N PRO A 206 9.11 -16.86 27.63
CA PRO A 206 9.87 -17.62 26.64
C PRO A 206 9.68 -17.10 25.21
N TRP A 207 10.79 -16.92 24.47
CA TRP A 207 10.79 -16.42 23.08
C TRP A 207 9.83 -17.18 22.16
N TRP A 208 9.66 -18.50 22.40
CA TRP A 208 8.82 -19.36 21.57
C TRP A 208 7.33 -18.95 21.63
N ARG A 209 6.86 -18.35 22.74
CA ARG A 209 5.48 -17.85 22.84
C ARG A 209 5.24 -16.71 21.85
N SER A 210 6.14 -15.74 21.82
CA SER A 210 6.08 -14.61 20.88
C SER A 210 6.24 -15.09 19.42
N ALA A 211 7.11 -16.08 19.17
CA ALA A 211 7.24 -16.69 17.85
C ALA A 211 5.96 -17.40 17.41
N LEU A 212 5.31 -18.17 18.29
CA LEU A 212 4.02 -18.81 18.02
C LEU A 212 2.91 -17.80 17.77
N GLN A 213 2.88 -16.67 18.50
CA GLN A 213 1.95 -15.59 18.21
C GLN A 213 2.15 -15.05 16.79
N GLY A 214 3.40 -14.75 16.41
CA GLY A 214 3.73 -14.36 15.04
C GLY A 214 3.26 -15.41 14.01
N LEU A 215 3.43 -16.70 14.33
CA LEU A 215 3.01 -17.81 13.48
C LEU A 215 1.48 -17.90 13.33
N VAL A 216 0.71 -17.64 14.38
CA VAL A 216 -0.76 -17.55 14.31
C VAL A 216 -1.16 -16.46 13.32
N TRP A 217 -0.55 -15.28 13.40
CA TRP A 217 -0.80 -14.19 12.45
C TRP A 217 -0.35 -14.54 11.03
N ALA A 218 0.80 -15.20 10.88
CA ALA A 218 1.32 -15.65 9.60
C ALA A 218 0.36 -16.64 8.92
N ALA A 219 -0.03 -17.69 9.65
CA ALA A 219 -0.94 -18.72 9.17
C ALA A 219 -2.33 -18.16 8.90
N GLY A 220 -2.85 -17.32 9.79
CA GLY A 220 -4.14 -16.64 9.63
C GLY A 220 -4.19 -15.77 8.38
N GLY A 221 -3.19 -14.90 8.20
CA GLY A 221 -3.06 -14.08 7.01
C GLY A 221 -2.89 -14.92 5.74
N ALA A 222 -2.09 -15.98 5.79
CA ALA A 222 -1.91 -16.91 4.67
C ALA A 222 -3.21 -17.63 4.28
N VAL A 223 -4.05 -18.03 5.24
CA VAL A 223 -5.38 -18.62 4.98
C VAL A 223 -6.30 -17.62 4.31
N VAL A 224 -6.37 -16.38 4.82
CA VAL A 224 -7.19 -15.32 4.21
C VAL A 224 -6.70 -14.98 2.80
N TRP A 225 -5.37 -14.88 2.63
CA TRP A 225 -4.74 -14.67 1.34
C TRP A 225 -5.07 -15.80 0.37
N TRP A 226 -4.86 -17.06 0.77
CA TRP A 226 -5.14 -18.22 -0.08
C TRP A 226 -6.60 -18.28 -0.49
N TRP A 227 -7.51 -18.02 0.45
CA TRP A 227 -8.95 -17.98 0.19
C TRP A 227 -9.28 -16.90 -0.86
N CYS A 228 -8.86 -15.66 -0.65
CA CYS A 228 -9.22 -14.57 -1.55
C CYS A 228 -8.47 -14.64 -2.90
N TRP A 229 -7.20 -15.04 -2.86
CA TRP A 229 -6.31 -15.05 -4.01
C TRP A 229 -6.56 -16.25 -4.92
N ILE A 230 -6.62 -17.46 -4.35
CA ILE A 230 -6.76 -18.71 -5.09
C ILE A 230 -8.24 -19.09 -5.23
N HIS A 231 -8.95 -19.29 -4.11
CA HIS A 231 -10.33 -19.79 -4.12
C HIS A 231 -11.32 -18.80 -4.74
N ASP A 232 -11.26 -17.52 -4.34
CA ASP A 232 -12.13 -16.48 -4.91
C ASP A 232 -11.60 -15.91 -6.23
N GLY A 233 -10.48 -16.45 -6.74
CA GLY A 233 -9.97 -16.15 -8.06
C GLY A 233 -9.39 -14.75 -8.25
N ALA A 234 -8.95 -14.04 -7.20
CA ALA A 234 -8.38 -12.70 -7.38
C ALA A 234 -7.16 -12.69 -8.34
N HIS A 235 -6.44 -13.81 -8.44
CA HIS A 235 -5.32 -13.97 -9.38
C HIS A 235 -5.73 -13.90 -10.86
N SER A 236 -6.99 -14.24 -11.19
CA SER A 236 -7.51 -14.21 -12.56
C SER A 236 -8.20 -12.89 -12.92
N VAL A 237 -8.45 -12.03 -11.93
CA VAL A 237 -9.09 -10.72 -12.14
C VAL A 237 -8.20 -9.83 -13.00
N ARG A 238 -8.70 -9.47 -14.19
CA ARG A 238 -8.05 -8.51 -15.10
C ARG A 238 -8.76 -7.16 -15.03
N SER A 239 -8.46 -6.38 -14.00
CA SER A 239 -8.96 -5.00 -13.86
C SER A 239 -7.82 -4.01 -13.64
N ALA A 240 -8.04 -2.74 -13.97
CA ALA A 240 -7.06 -1.69 -13.70
C ALA A 240 -6.67 -1.63 -12.21
N PHE A 241 -7.64 -1.81 -11.31
CA PHE A 241 -7.41 -1.88 -9.87
C PHE A 241 -6.50 -3.06 -9.49
N ALA A 242 -6.78 -4.26 -10.01
CA ALA A 242 -5.95 -5.44 -9.77
C ALA A 242 -4.51 -5.25 -10.28
N SER A 243 -4.33 -4.61 -11.44
CA SER A 243 -3.01 -4.24 -11.95
C SER A 243 -2.28 -3.27 -11.02
N VAL A 244 -2.96 -2.26 -10.47
CA VAL A 244 -2.37 -1.31 -9.51
C VAL A 244 -1.95 -2.02 -8.22
N VAL A 245 -2.80 -2.89 -7.68
CA VAL A 245 -2.48 -3.69 -6.48
C VAL A 245 -1.29 -4.61 -6.75
N LEU A 246 -1.24 -5.25 -7.92
CA LEU A 246 -0.11 -6.10 -8.31
C LEU A 246 1.21 -5.32 -8.38
N VAL A 247 1.18 -4.12 -8.97
CA VAL A 247 2.33 -3.20 -9.04
C VAL A 247 2.74 -2.72 -7.64
N PHE A 248 1.77 -2.41 -6.77
CA PHE A 248 2.05 -2.01 -5.39
C PHE A 248 2.70 -3.15 -4.59
N VAL A 249 2.13 -4.36 -4.64
CA VAL A 249 2.65 -5.53 -3.92
C VAL A 249 4.05 -5.89 -4.40
N THR A 250 4.23 -6.05 -5.71
CA THR A 250 5.48 -6.58 -6.28
C THR A 250 6.53 -5.50 -6.45
N GLY A 251 6.14 -4.33 -6.95
CA GLY A 251 7.06 -3.27 -7.35
C GLY A 251 7.45 -2.34 -6.20
N PHE A 252 6.58 -2.20 -5.19
CA PHE A 252 6.79 -1.29 -4.07
C PHE A 252 7.02 -2.06 -2.75
N ALA A 253 5.98 -2.71 -2.22
CA ALA A 253 6.01 -3.27 -0.87
C ALA A 253 7.04 -4.39 -0.70
N ALA A 254 7.07 -5.37 -1.60
CA ALA A 254 8.01 -6.49 -1.52
C ALA A 254 9.48 -6.04 -1.69
N VAL A 255 9.73 -5.09 -2.59
CA VAL A 255 11.08 -4.55 -2.83
C VAL A 255 11.56 -3.70 -1.66
N ILE A 256 10.71 -2.85 -1.08
CA ILE A 256 11.06 -2.10 0.14
C ILE A 256 11.40 -3.05 1.28
N LEU A 257 10.58 -4.07 1.50
CA LEU A 257 10.79 -5.05 2.57
C LEU A 257 12.11 -5.83 2.35
N ALA A 258 12.36 -6.28 1.12
CA ALA A 258 13.58 -7.00 0.77
C ALA A 258 14.84 -6.14 0.91
N LEU A 259 14.88 -4.97 0.24
CA LEU A 259 16.04 -4.07 0.27
C LEU A 259 16.28 -3.49 1.66
N GLY A 260 15.21 -3.13 2.38
CA GLY A 260 15.29 -2.64 3.76
C GLY A 260 15.86 -3.69 4.71
N GLY A 261 15.44 -4.96 4.58
CA GLY A 261 16.00 -6.08 5.33
C GLY A 261 17.49 -6.30 5.03
N VAL A 262 17.86 -6.36 3.75
CA VAL A 262 19.27 -6.56 3.34
C VAL A 262 20.15 -5.38 3.79
N ALA A 263 19.68 -4.14 3.61
CA ALA A 263 20.43 -2.96 4.05
C ALA A 263 20.60 -2.92 5.58
N SER A 264 19.56 -3.28 6.33
CA SER A 264 19.63 -3.34 7.80
C SER A 264 20.58 -4.44 8.29
N ALA A 265 20.53 -5.63 7.68
CA ALA A 265 21.43 -6.73 8.00
C ALA A 265 22.89 -6.37 7.68
N LEU A 266 23.14 -5.79 6.49
CA LEU A 266 24.47 -5.33 6.10
C LEU A 266 24.99 -4.24 7.05
N PHE A 267 24.13 -3.30 7.45
CA PHE A 267 24.48 -2.25 8.40
C PHE A 267 24.93 -2.83 9.74
N MET A 268 24.18 -3.78 10.29
CA MET A 268 24.52 -4.43 11.55
C MET A 268 25.84 -5.22 11.46
N LEU A 269 26.08 -5.93 10.35
CA LEU A 269 27.33 -6.65 10.12
C LEU A 269 28.53 -5.71 9.96
N LEU A 270 28.38 -4.61 9.22
CA LEU A 270 29.42 -3.60 9.12
C LEU A 270 29.69 -2.95 10.48
N ARG A 271 28.64 -2.68 11.27
CA ARG A 271 28.79 -2.13 12.61
C ARG A 271 29.54 -3.10 13.53
N GLU A 272 29.23 -4.39 13.49
CA GLU A 272 29.96 -5.41 14.25
C GLU A 272 31.43 -5.54 13.83
N TRP A 273 31.73 -5.39 12.53
CA TRP A 273 33.08 -5.51 12.02
C TRP A 273 33.94 -4.26 12.27
N LEU A 274 33.37 -3.07 12.05
CA LEU A 274 34.09 -1.80 12.14
C LEU A 274 33.97 -1.13 13.51
N ASP A 275 32.83 -1.20 14.19
CA ASP A 275 32.46 -0.40 15.35
C ASP A 275 31.98 -1.25 16.55
N ARG A 276 32.94 -1.89 17.23
CA ARG A 276 32.73 -2.74 18.41
C ARG A 276 32.60 -1.98 19.73
N THR A 277 32.03 -0.77 19.70
CA THR A 277 31.86 0.06 20.89
C THR A 277 30.77 -0.45 21.83
N GLN A 278 29.87 -1.29 21.33
CA GLN A 278 28.81 -1.94 22.10
C GLN A 278 28.97 -3.47 22.08
N PRO A 279 28.40 -4.19 23.05
CA PRO A 279 28.34 -5.65 23.02
C PRO A 279 27.69 -6.15 21.73
N THR A 280 28.22 -7.25 21.17
CA THR A 280 27.70 -7.88 19.94
C THR A 280 26.19 -8.18 20.04
N SER A 281 25.71 -8.60 21.21
CA SER A 281 24.28 -8.84 21.45
C SER A 281 23.41 -7.59 21.30
N ALA A 282 23.93 -6.40 21.64
CA ALA A 282 23.23 -5.12 21.48
C ALA A 282 23.26 -4.64 20.02
N ILE A 283 24.34 -4.92 19.28
CA ILE A 283 24.45 -4.57 17.86
C ILE A 283 23.54 -5.45 17.00
N LEU A 284 23.42 -6.74 17.34
CA LEU A 284 22.68 -7.75 16.58
C LEU A 284 21.26 -8.04 17.09
N ASP A 285 20.72 -7.24 18.02
CA ASP A 285 19.41 -7.47 18.67
C ASP A 285 18.24 -7.67 17.70
N ARG A 286 18.32 -7.06 16.50
CA ARG A 286 17.28 -7.13 15.45
C ARG A 286 17.79 -7.73 14.14
N PHE A 287 18.91 -8.44 14.18
CA PHE A 287 19.55 -8.99 13.00
C PHE A 287 18.69 -10.08 12.35
N GLY A 288 18.08 -10.94 13.16
CA GLY A 288 17.11 -11.94 12.73
C GLY A 288 15.88 -11.32 12.07
N ALA A 289 15.33 -10.25 12.65
CA ALA A 289 14.24 -9.50 12.02
C ALA A 289 14.63 -8.91 10.65
N ALA A 290 15.86 -8.40 10.49
CA ALA A 290 16.36 -7.88 9.23
C ALA A 290 16.49 -8.98 8.15
N ILE A 291 17.03 -10.15 8.53
CA ILE A 291 17.11 -11.31 7.63
C ILE A 291 15.71 -11.81 7.27
N ALA A 292 14.79 -11.89 8.24
CA ALA A 292 13.43 -12.32 8.00
C ALA A 292 12.71 -11.38 7.02
N ALA A 293 12.86 -10.06 7.19
CA ALA A 293 12.34 -9.07 6.23
C ALA A 293 12.92 -9.27 4.83
N ALA A 294 14.25 -9.46 4.72
CA ALA A 294 14.92 -9.72 3.44
C ALA A 294 14.36 -10.97 2.75
N ALA A 295 14.26 -12.08 3.50
CA ALA A 295 13.82 -13.38 3.00
C ALA A 295 12.36 -13.36 2.57
N ILE A 296 11.46 -12.88 3.44
CA ILE A 296 10.01 -12.85 3.16
C ILE A 296 9.70 -11.84 2.05
N GLY A 297 10.32 -10.64 2.05
CA GLY A 297 10.17 -9.67 0.96
C GLY A 297 10.59 -10.25 -0.39
N THR A 298 11.72 -10.97 -0.41
CA THR A 298 12.21 -11.65 -1.63
C THR A 298 11.24 -12.76 -2.06
N LEU A 299 10.73 -13.56 -1.12
CA LEU A 299 9.76 -14.62 -1.42
C LEU A 299 8.48 -14.08 -2.06
N VAL A 300 7.91 -12.99 -1.50
CA VAL A 300 6.72 -12.32 -2.05
C VAL A 300 7.02 -11.79 -3.45
N TRP A 301 8.18 -11.15 -3.64
CA TRP A 301 8.59 -10.67 -4.96
C TRP A 301 8.72 -11.81 -5.98
N ILE A 302 9.36 -12.93 -5.61
CA ILE A 302 9.50 -14.13 -6.46
C ILE A 302 8.13 -14.74 -6.79
N TYR A 303 7.19 -14.76 -5.85
CA TYR A 303 5.86 -15.30 -6.12
C TYR A 303 5.08 -14.43 -7.11
N TYR A 304 5.04 -13.11 -6.88
CA TYR A 304 4.23 -12.20 -7.70
C TYR A 304 4.86 -11.83 -9.04
N ARG A 305 6.18 -12.01 -9.22
CA ARG A 305 6.84 -11.73 -10.51
C ARG A 305 6.23 -12.53 -11.67
N ALA A 306 5.81 -13.78 -11.44
CA ALA A 306 5.21 -14.63 -12.47
C ALA A 306 3.90 -14.02 -13.00
N TRP A 307 3.11 -13.42 -12.10
CA TRP A 307 1.87 -12.74 -12.43
C TRP A 307 2.12 -11.42 -13.17
N VAL A 308 3.14 -10.65 -12.77
CA VAL A 308 3.56 -9.44 -13.49
C VAL A 308 4.03 -9.78 -14.90
N THR A 309 4.77 -10.89 -15.09
CA THR A 309 5.22 -11.32 -16.42
C THR A 309 4.08 -11.80 -17.32
N ALA A 310 2.97 -12.26 -16.74
CA ALA A 310 1.75 -12.62 -17.49
C ALA A 310 0.78 -11.42 -17.67
N ALA A 311 1.06 -10.28 -17.03
CA ALA A 311 0.21 -9.10 -17.11
C ALA A 311 0.46 -8.28 -18.40
N SER A 312 -0.42 -7.30 -18.64
CA SER A 312 -0.29 -6.38 -19.76
C SER A 312 1.05 -5.63 -19.76
N GLU A 313 1.50 -5.21 -20.94
CA GLU A 313 2.74 -4.44 -21.11
C GLU A 313 2.76 -3.19 -20.23
N THR A 314 1.63 -2.47 -20.14
CA THR A 314 1.47 -1.31 -19.25
C THR A 314 1.74 -1.67 -17.79
N THR A 315 1.21 -2.80 -17.30
CA THR A 315 1.40 -3.25 -15.91
C THR A 315 2.86 -3.63 -15.65
N ARG A 316 3.49 -4.33 -16.61
CA ARG A 316 4.90 -4.73 -16.52
C ARG A 316 5.83 -3.52 -16.48
N THR A 317 5.59 -2.55 -17.36
CA THR A 317 6.36 -1.30 -17.42
C THR A 317 6.15 -0.46 -16.18
N ALA A 318 4.91 -0.33 -15.69
CA ALA A 318 4.62 0.34 -14.43
C ALA A 318 5.36 -0.32 -13.26
N ASN A 319 5.31 -1.65 -13.15
CA ASN A 319 6.03 -2.40 -12.12
C ASN A 319 7.55 -2.15 -12.17
N ARG A 320 8.15 -2.22 -13.36
CA ARG A 320 9.58 -1.92 -13.56
C ARG A 320 9.94 -0.51 -13.10
N LEU A 321 9.14 0.49 -13.45
CA LEU A 321 9.39 1.89 -13.10
C LEU A 321 9.19 2.16 -11.60
N VAL A 322 8.22 1.51 -10.95
CA VAL A 322 8.05 1.60 -9.49
C VAL A 322 9.25 0.96 -8.77
N MET A 323 9.70 -0.23 -9.20
CA MET A 323 10.92 -0.85 -8.64
C MET A 323 12.14 0.04 -8.82
N CYS A 324 12.28 0.69 -9.98
CA CYS A 324 13.33 1.67 -10.24
C CYS A 324 13.24 2.86 -9.27
N GLY A 325 12.04 3.41 -9.05
CA GLY A 325 11.83 4.51 -8.10
C GLY A 325 12.19 4.15 -6.66
N VAL A 326 11.82 2.95 -6.20
CA VAL A 326 12.17 2.45 -4.86
C VAL A 326 13.69 2.29 -4.72
N ALA A 327 14.34 1.65 -5.70
CA ALA A 327 15.79 1.44 -5.67
C ALA A 327 16.56 2.77 -5.77
N LEU A 328 16.07 3.73 -6.56
CA LEU A 328 16.59 5.09 -6.62
C LEU A 328 16.46 5.80 -5.27
N ALA A 329 15.29 5.71 -4.62
CA ALA A 329 15.06 6.32 -3.31
C ALA A 329 15.99 5.74 -2.25
N ALA A 330 16.20 4.42 -2.23
CA ALA A 330 17.17 3.76 -1.34
C ALA A 330 18.60 4.25 -1.60
N SER A 331 19.00 4.32 -2.87
CA SER A 331 20.34 4.80 -3.30
C SER A 331 20.57 6.26 -2.91
N ALA A 332 19.61 7.14 -3.22
CA ALA A 332 19.67 8.56 -2.92
C ALA A 332 19.69 8.80 -1.40
N SER A 333 18.91 8.03 -0.63
CA SER A 333 18.96 8.08 0.84
C SER A 333 20.35 7.70 1.35
N GLY A 334 20.97 6.65 0.80
CA GLY A 334 22.34 6.27 1.12
C GLY A 334 23.35 7.39 0.86
N VAL A 335 23.30 8.03 -0.32
CA VAL A 335 24.14 9.19 -0.66
C VAL A 335 23.93 10.33 0.33
N GLY A 336 22.67 10.68 0.62
CA GLY A 336 22.36 11.78 1.54
C GLY A 336 22.88 11.54 2.96
N VAL A 337 22.75 10.31 3.46
CA VAL A 337 23.27 9.92 4.77
C VAL A 337 24.80 9.91 4.80
N ILE A 338 25.47 9.45 3.73
CA ILE A 338 26.94 9.50 3.62
C ILE A 338 27.43 10.95 3.67
N VAL A 339 26.82 11.85 2.88
CA VAL A 339 27.18 13.27 2.87
C VAL A 339 26.95 13.90 4.24
N ASN A 340 25.79 13.64 4.86
CA ASN A 340 25.51 14.08 6.22
C ASN A 340 26.59 13.64 7.22
N SER A 341 27.06 12.39 7.09
CA SER A 341 28.10 11.82 7.97
C SER A 341 29.48 12.41 7.70
N ILE A 342 29.82 12.68 6.44
CA ILE A 342 31.06 13.37 6.06
C ILE A 342 31.07 14.81 6.59
N LEU A 343 29.95 15.53 6.50
CA LEU A 343 29.84 16.88 7.04
C LEU A 343 29.94 16.89 8.57
N ALA A 344 29.35 15.89 9.25
CA ALA A 344 29.51 15.70 10.69
C ALA A 344 30.98 15.50 11.08
N ALA A 345 31.76 14.78 10.25
CA ALA A 345 33.18 14.52 10.46
C ALA A 345 34.07 15.78 10.48
N ILE A 346 33.59 16.88 9.90
CA ILE A 346 34.33 18.15 9.85
C ILE A 346 34.29 18.85 11.21
N GLY A 347 33.15 18.79 11.92
CA GLY A 347 32.97 19.42 13.23
C GLY A 347 33.32 18.52 14.42
N THR A 348 33.23 17.19 14.23
CA THR A 348 33.53 16.17 15.25
C THR A 348 34.34 15.04 14.60
N PRO A 349 35.41 14.50 15.22
CA PRO A 349 36.20 13.44 14.60
C PRO A 349 35.34 12.23 14.20
N LEU A 350 35.61 11.64 13.01
CA LEU A 350 34.96 10.40 12.53
C LEU A 350 35.03 9.22 13.52
N ALA A 351 35.95 9.27 14.47
CA ALA A 351 36.12 8.28 15.53
C ALA A 351 34.99 8.32 16.59
N GLU A 352 34.18 9.39 16.61
CA GLU A 352 32.99 9.45 17.47
C GLU A 352 31.90 8.49 16.96
N SER A 353 31.41 7.63 17.85
CA SER A 353 30.57 6.46 17.51
C SER A 353 29.29 6.81 16.74
N GLY A 354 28.71 7.99 16.98
CA GLY A 354 27.51 8.46 16.31
C GLY A 354 27.70 8.72 14.80
N THR A 355 28.78 9.42 14.44
CA THR A 355 29.07 9.77 13.03
C THR A 355 29.43 8.54 12.21
N ARG A 356 30.20 7.62 12.79
CA ARG A 356 30.53 6.34 12.16
C ARG A 356 29.31 5.47 11.92
N THR A 357 28.42 5.36 12.92
CA THR A 357 27.17 4.59 12.80
C THR A 357 26.31 5.11 11.65
N LEU A 358 26.15 6.43 11.52
CA LEU A 358 25.40 7.03 10.41
C LEU A 358 26.05 6.71 9.05
N LEU A 359 27.38 6.82 8.95
CA LEU A 359 28.11 6.52 7.71
C LEU A 359 27.89 5.07 7.26
N LEU A 360 28.00 4.11 8.20
CA LEU A 360 27.77 2.70 7.89
C LEU A 360 26.34 2.46 7.40
N GLY A 361 25.35 3.12 8.00
CA GLY A 361 23.96 3.06 7.55
C GLY A 361 23.78 3.59 6.12
N GLY A 362 24.42 4.72 5.80
CA GLY A 362 24.42 5.29 4.46
C GLY A 362 25.10 4.39 3.42
N ILE A 363 26.24 3.80 3.77
CA ILE A 363 26.95 2.82 2.93
C ILE A 363 26.07 1.60 2.66
N SER A 364 25.44 1.03 3.68
CA SER A 364 24.57 -0.15 3.50
C SER A 364 23.38 0.14 2.58
N ALA A 365 22.72 1.29 2.76
CA ALA A 365 21.63 1.70 1.88
C ALA A 365 22.09 1.90 0.43
N LEU A 366 23.26 2.51 0.22
CA LEU A 366 23.82 2.75 -1.11
C LEU A 366 24.25 1.44 -1.81
N VAL A 367 24.98 0.57 -1.09
CA VAL A 367 25.48 -0.72 -1.61
C VAL A 367 24.33 -1.65 -1.99
N VAL A 368 23.20 -1.57 -1.31
CA VAL A 368 22.01 -2.39 -1.61
C VAL A 368 21.14 -1.76 -2.68
N GLY A 369 20.88 -0.45 -2.58
CA GLY A 369 19.99 0.26 -3.50
C GLY A 369 20.58 0.45 -4.90
N ALA A 370 21.85 0.84 -5.01
CA ALA A 370 22.45 1.27 -6.27
C ALA A 370 22.57 0.13 -7.30
N PRO A 371 22.98 -1.11 -6.95
CA PRO A 371 23.01 -2.21 -7.91
C PRO A 371 21.62 -2.58 -8.42
N VAL A 372 20.60 -2.56 -7.55
CA VAL A 372 19.22 -2.86 -7.94
C VAL A 372 18.70 -1.78 -8.88
N TRP A 373 18.95 -0.51 -8.55
CA TRP A 373 18.61 0.61 -9.44
C TRP A 373 19.29 0.45 -10.81
N TRP A 374 20.58 0.13 -10.83
CA TRP A 374 21.34 -0.07 -12.07
C TRP A 374 20.77 -1.20 -12.95
N VAL A 375 20.45 -2.35 -12.34
CA VAL A 375 19.91 -3.52 -13.06
C VAL A 375 18.50 -3.29 -13.59
N VAL A 376 17.65 -2.60 -12.81
CA VAL A 376 16.24 -2.35 -13.17
C VAL A 376 16.10 -1.19 -14.16
N TRP A 377 16.88 -0.12 -13.98
CA TRP A 377 16.86 1.06 -14.84
C TRP A 377 17.64 0.88 -16.15
N ARG A 378 18.75 0.13 -16.10
CA ARG A 378 19.66 -0.13 -17.23
C ARG A 378 20.13 1.14 -17.93
N PRO A 379 20.92 2.00 -17.25
CA PRO A 379 21.33 3.30 -17.77
C PRO A 379 22.16 3.24 -19.07
N ALA A 380 22.73 2.08 -19.39
CA ALA A 380 23.58 1.86 -20.55
C ALA A 380 22.83 1.40 -21.83
N ASP A 381 21.57 0.96 -21.71
CA ASP A 381 20.83 0.42 -22.84
C ASP A 381 20.35 1.56 -23.75
N ARG A 382 20.53 1.39 -25.07
CA ARG A 382 19.95 2.31 -26.06
C ARG A 382 18.45 2.05 -26.15
N VAL A 383 17.65 3.04 -25.76
CA VAL A 383 16.19 2.90 -25.77
C VAL A 383 15.63 3.14 -27.18
N PRO A 384 14.86 2.20 -27.75
CA PRO A 384 14.22 2.39 -29.05
C PRO A 384 13.32 3.65 -29.08
N PRO A 385 13.12 4.29 -30.24
CA PRO A 385 12.27 5.49 -30.36
C PRO A 385 10.84 5.29 -29.83
N GLN A 386 10.31 4.07 -29.96
CA GLN A 386 8.98 3.68 -29.50
C GLN A 386 8.88 3.65 -27.97
N GLU A 387 9.89 3.11 -27.27
CA GLU A 387 9.93 3.06 -25.80
C GLU A 387 10.27 4.43 -25.19
N SER A 388 11.06 5.25 -25.89
CA SER A 388 11.29 6.67 -25.54
C SER A 388 10.03 7.53 -25.68
N ALA A 389 9.11 7.15 -26.56
CA ALA A 389 7.80 7.78 -26.69
C ALA A 389 6.76 7.27 -25.67
N SER A 390 7.08 6.25 -24.87
CA SER A 390 6.11 5.63 -23.96
C SER A 390 5.59 6.60 -22.88
N THR A 391 4.27 6.60 -22.69
CA THR A 391 3.59 7.42 -21.67
C THR A 391 4.10 7.09 -20.26
N ALA A 392 4.35 5.81 -19.97
CA ALA A 392 4.81 5.37 -18.65
C ALA A 392 6.19 5.93 -18.28
N ARG A 393 7.16 5.94 -19.21
CA ARG A 393 8.50 6.51 -18.96
C ARG A 393 8.44 8.02 -18.78
N ARG A 394 7.60 8.72 -19.54
CA ARG A 394 7.34 10.16 -19.35
C ARG A 394 6.74 10.46 -17.97
N VAL A 395 5.71 9.69 -17.56
CA VAL A 395 5.11 9.82 -16.23
C VAL A 395 6.14 9.58 -15.13
N TYR A 396 6.97 8.54 -15.25
CA TYR A 396 8.05 8.29 -14.30
C TYR A 396 9.02 9.47 -14.19
N LEU A 397 9.50 10.02 -15.31
CA LEU A 397 10.40 11.18 -15.29
C LEU A 397 9.73 12.40 -14.65
N ILE A 398 8.46 12.66 -14.98
CA ILE A 398 7.68 13.75 -14.36
C ILE A 398 7.55 13.55 -12.85
N VAL A 399 7.23 12.32 -12.40
CA VAL A 399 7.12 12.00 -10.98
C VAL A 399 8.46 12.16 -10.27
N VAL A 400 9.56 11.67 -10.85
CA VAL A 400 10.91 11.84 -10.29
C VAL A 400 11.26 13.32 -10.18
N PHE A 401 11.04 14.12 -11.22
CA PHE A 401 11.29 15.57 -11.15
C PHE A 401 10.39 16.27 -10.13
N GLY A 402 9.11 15.93 -10.09
CA GLY A 402 8.15 16.52 -9.15
C GLY A 402 8.53 16.21 -7.70
N VAL A 403 8.80 14.95 -7.39
CA VAL A 403 9.26 14.53 -6.06
C VAL A 403 10.58 15.20 -5.71
N SER A 404 11.57 15.20 -6.62
CA SER A 404 12.86 15.86 -6.38
C SER A 404 12.70 17.37 -6.17
N ALA A 405 11.82 18.05 -6.92
CA ALA A 405 11.57 19.47 -6.75
C ALA A 405 10.91 19.78 -5.40
N VAL A 406 9.92 18.98 -4.99
CA VAL A 406 9.26 19.10 -3.68
C VAL A 406 10.26 18.85 -2.56
N VAL A 407 11.06 17.79 -2.63
CA VAL A 407 12.10 17.48 -1.64
C VAL A 407 13.14 18.60 -1.59
N ALA A 408 13.63 19.10 -2.72
CA ALA A 408 14.58 20.20 -2.78
C ALA A 408 13.99 21.49 -2.17
N LEU A 409 12.73 21.82 -2.48
CA LEU A 409 12.05 22.99 -1.92
C LEU A 409 11.91 22.89 -0.39
N ILE A 410 11.42 21.76 0.13
CA ILE A 410 11.32 21.52 1.57
C ILE A 410 12.71 21.63 2.22
N THR A 411 13.71 21.03 1.58
CA THR A 411 15.08 21.03 2.09
C THR A 411 15.67 22.45 2.14
N LEU A 412 15.47 23.25 1.10
CA LEU A 412 15.88 24.66 1.06
C LEU A 412 15.14 25.49 2.13
N LEU A 413 13.85 25.23 2.34
CA LEU A 413 13.07 25.88 3.39
C LEU A 413 13.62 25.53 4.78
N VAL A 414 13.94 24.26 5.02
CA VAL A 414 14.57 23.81 6.27
C VAL A 414 15.95 24.46 6.46
N ILE A 415 16.77 24.55 5.41
CA ILE A 415 18.06 25.25 5.46
C ILE A 415 17.86 26.72 5.81
N GLY A 416 16.94 27.42 5.14
CA GLY A 416 16.62 28.82 5.42
C GLY A 416 16.13 29.03 6.85
N TYR A 417 15.24 28.15 7.34
CA TYR A 417 14.80 28.14 8.73
C TYR A 417 15.98 27.98 9.70
N ARG A 418 16.90 27.03 9.47
CA ARG A 418 18.07 26.82 10.32
C ARG A 418 19.03 28.00 10.33
N ILE A 419 19.17 28.70 9.19
CA ILE A 419 19.96 29.94 9.10
C ILE A 419 19.31 31.03 9.96
N PHE A 420 18.01 31.27 9.80
CA PHE A 420 17.30 32.27 10.62
C PHE A 420 17.33 31.93 12.11
N GLU A 421 17.06 30.66 12.47
CA GLU A 421 17.13 30.18 13.85
C GLU A 421 18.52 30.42 14.47
N PHE A 422 19.58 30.17 13.71
CA PHE A 422 20.95 30.41 14.16
C PHE A 422 21.27 31.90 14.33
N THR A 423 20.75 32.78 13.45
CA THR A 423 21.01 34.23 13.53
C THR A 423 20.16 34.96 14.58
N LEU A 424 18.92 34.51 14.82
CA LEU A 424 17.98 35.14 15.73
C LEU A 424 18.01 34.53 17.15
N GLY A 425 18.42 33.27 17.29
CA GLY A 425 18.43 32.57 18.57
C GLY A 425 19.61 32.96 19.47
N SER A 426 19.42 32.89 20.79
CA SER A 426 20.52 32.96 21.75
C SER A 426 21.52 31.83 21.49
N VAL A 427 22.81 32.13 21.57
CA VAL A 427 23.96 31.24 21.28
C VAL A 427 23.73 29.85 21.87
N THR A 428 23.20 28.97 21.04
CA THR A 428 23.06 27.55 21.30
C THR A 428 24.38 26.95 20.83
N GLY A 429 25.08 26.20 21.69
CA GLY A 429 26.47 25.74 21.47
C GLY A 429 26.71 24.80 20.27
N GLN A 430 25.75 24.65 19.35
CA GLN A 430 25.87 23.86 18.12
C GLN A 430 26.15 24.76 16.92
N SER A 431 27.13 24.37 16.10
CA SER A 431 27.50 25.10 14.89
C SER A 431 26.36 25.11 13.85
N LEU A 432 26.35 26.12 12.97
CA LEU A 432 25.40 26.19 11.85
C LEU A 432 25.53 24.96 10.93
N LEU A 433 26.75 24.44 10.74
CA LEU A 433 27.00 23.26 9.92
C LEU A 433 26.31 22.00 10.50
N ASP A 434 26.34 21.82 11.82
CA ASP A 434 25.69 20.68 12.49
C ASP A 434 24.16 20.68 12.33
N ARG A 435 23.57 21.86 12.15
CA ARG A 435 22.13 22.00 11.90
C ARG A 435 21.75 21.77 10.45
N MET A 436 22.66 22.08 9.52
CA MET A 436 22.42 22.01 8.07
C MET A 436 22.89 20.71 7.42
N ARG A 437 23.77 19.92 8.06
CA ARG A 437 24.36 18.70 7.47
C ARG A 437 23.36 17.72 6.86
N ALA A 438 22.26 17.42 7.56
CA ALA A 438 21.25 16.48 7.09
C ALA A 438 20.46 17.03 5.90
N PRO A 439 19.92 18.27 5.96
CA PRO A 439 19.36 18.93 4.79
C PRO A 439 20.33 19.03 3.61
N LEU A 440 21.60 19.39 3.81
CA LEU A 440 22.59 19.48 2.73
C LEU A 440 22.84 18.13 2.04
N GLY A 441 22.93 17.05 2.83
CA GLY A 441 23.03 15.70 2.29
C GLY A 441 21.82 15.32 1.43
N LEU A 442 20.61 15.61 1.91
CA LEU A 442 19.38 15.36 1.17
C LEU A 442 19.30 16.19 -0.13
N LEU A 443 19.72 17.46 -0.07
CA LEU A 443 19.74 18.35 -1.24
C LEU A 443 20.71 17.84 -2.30
N LEU A 444 21.92 17.41 -1.90
CA LEU A 444 22.91 16.87 -2.82
C LEU A 444 22.42 15.58 -3.48
N ALA A 445 21.91 14.63 -2.69
CA ALA A 445 21.38 13.38 -3.20
C ALA A 445 20.22 13.59 -4.19
N THR A 446 19.31 14.50 -3.84
CA THR A 446 18.18 14.88 -4.69
C THR A 446 18.65 15.56 -5.98
N GLY A 447 19.63 16.45 -5.88
CA GLY A 447 20.25 17.13 -7.01
C GLY A 447 20.93 16.17 -7.98
N LEU A 448 21.67 15.17 -7.47
CA LEU A 448 22.28 14.12 -8.27
C LEU A 448 21.23 13.26 -8.99
N ALA A 449 20.20 12.82 -8.26
CA ALA A 449 19.11 12.03 -8.84
C ALA A 449 18.36 12.81 -9.93
N ALA A 450 18.00 14.07 -9.66
CA ALA A 450 17.34 14.94 -10.62
C ALA A 450 18.23 15.25 -11.83
N GLY A 451 19.51 15.57 -11.60
CA GLY A 451 20.49 15.87 -12.65
C GLY A 451 20.67 14.70 -13.60
N TYR A 452 20.83 13.48 -13.08
CA TYR A 452 20.89 12.28 -13.90
C TYR A 452 19.63 12.12 -14.77
N HIS A 453 18.44 12.15 -14.17
CA HIS A 453 17.18 11.96 -14.90
C HIS A 453 16.91 13.11 -15.90
N PHE A 454 17.42 14.31 -15.64
CA PHE A 454 17.39 15.43 -16.57
C PHE A 454 18.20 15.15 -17.83
N THR A 455 19.39 14.55 -17.70
CA THR A 455 20.17 14.13 -18.87
C THR A 455 19.44 13.07 -19.69
N VAL A 456 18.74 12.13 -19.04
CA VAL A 456 17.94 11.11 -19.71
C VAL A 456 16.77 11.74 -20.45
N TRP A 457 16.01 12.61 -19.80
CA TRP A 457 14.91 13.33 -20.41
C TRP A 457 15.34 14.15 -21.64
N ARG A 458 16.51 14.80 -21.57
CA ARG A 458 17.10 15.53 -22.71
C ARG A 458 17.42 14.59 -23.87
N ARG A 459 18.01 13.41 -23.61
CA ARG A 459 18.31 12.39 -24.62
C ARG A 459 17.05 11.82 -25.24
N ASP A 460 16.06 11.47 -24.43
CA ASP A 460 14.77 10.93 -24.90
C ASP A 460 14.05 11.93 -25.80
N ARG A 461 14.09 13.23 -25.47
CA ARG A 461 13.54 14.31 -26.32
C ARG A 461 14.28 14.47 -27.65
N ALA A 462 15.59 14.23 -27.68
CA ALA A 462 16.39 14.35 -28.90
C ALA A 462 16.15 13.20 -29.90
N VAL A 463 15.80 12.01 -29.38
CA VAL A 463 15.56 10.79 -30.18
C VAL A 463 14.06 10.58 -30.50
N ALA A 464 13.16 11.29 -29.82
CA ALA A 464 11.73 11.21 -30.07
C ALA A 464 11.42 11.54 -31.55
N PRO A 465 10.78 10.62 -32.30
CA PRO A 465 10.65 10.76 -33.74
C PRO A 465 9.80 11.99 -34.10
N VAL A 466 10.32 12.80 -35.03
CA VAL A 466 9.67 13.98 -35.62
C VAL A 466 8.32 13.61 -36.29
N THR A 467 8.06 12.33 -36.55
CA THR A 467 6.85 11.84 -37.22
C THR A 467 5.57 11.89 -36.36
N LEU A 468 5.66 11.88 -35.02
CA LEU A 468 4.50 12.21 -34.14
C LEU A 468 4.33 13.72 -33.93
N ARG A 469 5.23 14.50 -34.54
CA ARG A 469 5.21 15.96 -34.62
C ARG A 469 4.67 16.43 -35.98
N ALA A 470 3.99 15.55 -36.74
CA ALA A 470 2.87 16.02 -37.55
C ALA A 470 1.92 16.67 -36.54
N ALA A 471 2.08 17.98 -36.39
CA ALA A 471 1.46 18.72 -35.34
C ALA A 471 -0.04 18.47 -35.47
N ARG A 472 -0.62 17.78 -34.47
CA ARG A 472 -2.04 17.91 -34.17
C ARG A 472 -2.26 19.36 -33.72
N THR A 473 -2.15 20.30 -34.66
CA THR A 473 -2.45 21.72 -34.49
C THR A 473 -3.94 21.90 -34.26
N ILE A 474 -4.74 20.96 -34.75
CA ILE A 474 -6.19 21.00 -34.71
C ILE A 474 -6.68 19.84 -33.85
N GLY A 475 -7.05 20.13 -32.60
CA GLY A 475 -7.57 19.13 -31.67
C GLY A 475 -9.04 18.77 -31.91
N ARG A 476 -9.82 19.67 -32.53
CA ARG A 476 -11.24 19.49 -32.78
C ARG A 476 -11.67 20.31 -34.01
N VAL A 477 -12.48 19.72 -34.87
CA VAL A 477 -13.09 20.39 -36.03
C VAL A 477 -14.60 20.30 -35.87
N ILE A 478 -15.27 21.45 -35.89
CA ILE A 478 -16.74 21.50 -35.96
C ILE A 478 -17.09 21.59 -37.44
N LEU A 479 -17.66 20.52 -37.97
CA LEU A 479 -18.11 20.46 -39.36
C LEU A 479 -19.60 20.82 -39.39
N VAL A 480 -19.92 21.99 -39.94
CA VAL A 480 -21.30 22.42 -40.18
C VAL A 480 -21.61 22.19 -41.65
N THR A 481 -22.51 21.25 -41.95
CA THR A 481 -22.85 20.86 -43.32
C THR A 481 -24.30 20.43 -43.42
N GLY A 482 -25.00 20.92 -44.44
CA GLY A 482 -26.35 20.46 -44.82
C GLY A 482 -26.35 19.25 -45.78
N LEU A 483 -25.17 18.74 -46.12
CA LEU A 483 -24.95 17.57 -46.99
C LEU A 483 -24.29 16.43 -46.20
N ASP A 484 -24.31 15.22 -46.78
CA ASP A 484 -23.71 14.01 -46.19
C ASP A 484 -22.29 14.29 -45.66
N PRO A 485 -22.07 14.20 -44.34
CA PRO A 485 -20.81 14.59 -43.72
C PRO A 485 -19.69 13.54 -43.88
N ASP A 486 -20.00 12.31 -44.27
CA ASP A 486 -19.04 11.20 -44.21
C ASP A 486 -17.83 11.30 -45.16
N PRO A 487 -17.94 11.83 -46.39
CA PRO A 487 -16.80 12.06 -47.26
C PRO A 487 -15.85 13.14 -46.69
N LEU A 488 -16.43 14.23 -46.18
CA LEU A 488 -15.66 15.36 -45.64
C LEU A 488 -15.02 15.01 -44.30
N ARG A 489 -15.74 14.31 -43.43
CA ARG A 489 -15.23 13.80 -42.15
C ARG A 489 -14.02 12.89 -42.35
N ARG A 490 -14.08 11.97 -43.31
CA ARG A 490 -12.95 11.07 -43.63
C ARG A 490 -11.76 11.81 -44.21
N ALA A 491 -11.99 12.80 -45.07
CA ALA A 491 -10.92 13.64 -45.62
C ALA A 491 -10.23 14.47 -44.53
N ILE A 492 -11.00 15.05 -43.60
CA ILE A 492 -10.48 15.83 -42.47
C ILE A 492 -9.72 14.95 -41.50
N ASP A 493 -10.24 13.77 -41.16
CA ASP A 493 -9.55 12.82 -40.27
C ASP A 493 -8.25 12.30 -40.90
N ALA A 494 -8.26 11.97 -42.20
CA ALA A 494 -7.07 11.54 -42.92
C ALA A 494 -6.01 12.65 -43.04
N ALA A 495 -6.42 13.92 -43.19
CA ALA A 495 -5.51 15.04 -43.35
C ALA A 495 -5.01 15.64 -42.01
N THR A 496 -5.80 15.55 -40.94
CA THR A 496 -5.53 16.28 -39.68
C THR A 496 -5.50 15.40 -38.43
N GLY A 497 -6.12 14.20 -38.47
CA GLY A 497 -6.30 13.33 -37.31
C GLY A 497 -7.10 13.97 -36.15
N ALA A 498 -7.90 15.00 -36.45
CA ALA A 498 -8.68 15.76 -35.48
C ALA A 498 -10.04 15.10 -35.20
N ALA A 499 -10.54 15.22 -33.97
CA ALA A 499 -11.90 14.79 -33.65
C ALA A 499 -12.92 15.71 -34.34
N VAL A 500 -13.64 15.18 -35.34
CA VAL A 500 -14.68 15.91 -36.07
C VAL A 500 -16.04 15.75 -35.38
N THR A 501 -16.62 16.86 -34.92
CA THR A 501 -18.00 16.93 -34.44
C THR A 501 -18.87 17.55 -35.52
N VAL A 502 -19.87 16.82 -35.99
CA VAL A 502 -20.80 17.28 -37.04
C VAL A 502 -21.99 17.97 -36.38
N TRP A 503 -22.29 19.19 -36.81
CA TRP A 503 -23.53 19.90 -36.47
C TRP A 503 -24.35 20.04 -37.75
N ALA A 504 -25.61 19.58 -37.68
CA ALA A 504 -26.59 19.66 -38.75
C ALA A 504 -27.40 20.95 -38.64
#